data_AF-A0A8S2Z113-F1
#
_entry.id   AF-A0A8S2Z113-F1
#
_cell.length_a   1.000
_cell.length_b   1.000
_cell.length_c   1.000
_cell.angle_alpha   90.00
_cell.angle_beta   90.00
_cell.angle_gamma   90.00
#
_symmetry.space_group_name_H-M   'P 1'
#
loop_
_entity.id
_entity.type
_entity.pdbx_description
1 polymer ?
#
loop_
_entity_poly.entity_id
_entity_poly.type
_entity_poly.pdbx_seq_one_letter_code
_entity_poly.pdbx_strand_id
1 'polypeptide(L)' 'SWQQSAVKIALLITDAPPHGLSSTIHDNFPDGDPSGHDPIECAALHAERSITLYTIGCEPTA' A
#
# COMPACT_ATOMS: atom_id res chain seq x y z
N SER A 1 17.82 4.14 7.24
CA SER A 1 17.46 3.13 8.25
C SER A 1 16.57 3.78 9.30
N TRP A 2 15.67 3.00 9.93
CA TRP A 2 14.80 3.50 11.01
C TRP A 2 15.55 3.51 12.34
N GLN A 3 15.31 4.52 13.19
CA GLN A 3 15.77 4.49 14.57
C GLN A 3 14.91 3.46 15.34
N GLN A 4 15.57 2.57 16.10
CA GLN A 4 14.95 1.47 16.83
C GLN A 4 13.85 1.88 17.84
N SER A 5 14.03 2.96 18.59
CA SER A 5 13.10 3.48 19.61
C SER A 5 12.23 4.65 19.14
N ALA A 6 12.27 5.00 17.84
CA ALA A 6 11.39 6.04 17.30
C ALA A 6 10.01 5.47 16.97
N VAL A 7 9.00 6.34 17.01
CA VAL A 7 7.72 6.09 16.33
C VAL A 7 7.98 6.12 14.83
N LYS A 8 7.52 5.08 14.10
CA LYS A 8 7.77 4.92 12.66
C LYS A 8 6.46 5.05 11.91
N ILE A 9 6.40 6.02 11.01
CA ILE A 9 5.22 6.29 10.20
C ILE A 9 5.66 6.31 8.74
N ALA A 10 4.98 5.51 7.91
CA ALA A 10 5.11 5.54 6.46
C ALA A 10 3.86 6.20 5.87
N LEU A 11 4.06 7.12 4.94
CA LEU A 11 2.98 7.76 4.18
C LEU A 11 3.05 7.24 2.73
N LEU A 12 1.98 6.59 2.27
CA LEU A 12 1.81 6.20 0.87
C LEU A 12 0.88 7.21 0.20
N ILE A 13 1.41 7.98 -0.75
CA ILE A 13 0.63 8.93 -1.55
C ILE A 13 0.43 8.32 -2.93
N THR A 14 -0.82 8.15 -3.35
CA THR A 14 -1.18 7.50 -4.62
C THR A 14 -2.44 8.11 -5.22
N ASP A 15 -2.56 8.05 -6.55
CA ASP A 15 -3.75 8.45 -7.31
C ASP A 15 -4.63 7.26 -7.74
N ALA A 16 -4.20 6.03 -7.46
CA ALA A 16 -4.92 4.81 -7.80
C ALA A 16 -4.96 3.77 -6.67
N PRO A 17 -5.99 2.91 -6.63
CA PRO A 17 -6.01 1.73 -5.76
C PRO A 17 -4.87 0.75 -6.08
N PRO A 18 -4.46 -0.09 -5.12
CA PRO A 18 -3.47 -1.13 -5.37
C PRO A 18 -4.00 -2.23 -6.30
N HIS A 19 -3.11 -2.79 -7.11
CA HIS A 19 -3.43 -3.89 -8.03
C HIS A 19 -3.83 -5.16 -7.28
N GLY A 20 -4.78 -5.91 -7.86
CA GLY A 20 -5.17 -7.24 -7.36
C GLY A 20 -6.07 -7.26 -6.12
N LEU A 21 -6.42 -6.12 -5.51
CA LEU A 21 -7.28 -6.07 -4.32
C LEU A 21 -8.71 -5.60 -4.57
N SER A 22 -8.97 -4.95 -5.70
CA SER A 22 -10.31 -4.46 -6.02
C SER A 22 -11.18 -5.55 -6.62
N SER A 23 -12.35 -5.79 -6.02
CA SER A 23 -13.37 -6.69 -6.59
C SER A 23 -14.32 -5.99 -7.57
N THR A 24 -14.30 -4.64 -7.62
CA THR A 24 -15.27 -3.83 -8.39
C THR A 24 -14.62 -3.02 -9.52
N ILE A 25 -13.31 -2.80 -9.46
CA ILE A 25 -12.55 -2.06 -10.47
C ILE A 25 -11.56 -3.05 -11.10
N HIS A 26 -11.80 -3.39 -12.37
CA HIS A 26 -10.81 -4.12 -13.16
C HIS A 26 -9.75 -3.12 -13.62
N ASP A 27 -8.53 -3.27 -13.11
CA ASP A 27 -7.37 -2.58 -13.64
C ASP A 27 -6.73 -3.38 -14.79
N ASN A 28 -5.67 -2.84 -15.38
CA ASN A 28 -4.92 -3.52 -16.45
C ASN A 28 -3.91 -4.55 -15.90
N PHE A 29 -4.04 -4.96 -14.64
CA PHE A 29 -3.11 -5.83 -13.92
C PHE A 29 -3.84 -7.07 -13.38
N PRO A 30 -4.34 -7.94 -14.27
CA PRO A 30 -5.16 -9.10 -13.90
C PRO A 30 -4.42 -10.10 -13.01
N ASP A 31 -3.09 -10.12 -13.10
CA ASP A 31 -2.22 -10.99 -12.29
C ASP A 31 -1.53 -10.24 -11.13
N GLY A 32 -1.96 -9.01 -10.81
CA GLY A 32 -1.38 -8.15 -9.78
C GLY A 32 -0.18 -7.31 -10.24
N ASP A 33 0.59 -6.77 -9.29
CA ASP A 33 1.81 -6.00 -9.58
C ASP A 33 2.82 -6.87 -10.36
N PRO A 34 3.30 -6.43 -11.55
CA PRO A 34 4.31 -7.17 -12.34
C PRO A 34 5.63 -7.41 -11.60
N SER A 35 5.89 -6.64 -10.54
CA SER A 35 7.06 -6.78 -9.68
C SER A 35 6.86 -7.83 -8.57
N GLY A 36 5.65 -8.38 -8.44
CA GLY A 36 5.30 -9.42 -7.47
C GLY A 36 5.04 -8.92 -6.05
N HIS A 37 4.81 -7.61 -5.84
CA HIS A 37 4.47 -7.11 -4.51
C HIS A 37 2.98 -7.24 -4.24
N ASP A 38 2.62 -8.09 -3.28
CA ASP A 38 1.26 -8.14 -2.76
C ASP A 38 1.08 -7.04 -1.68
N PRO A 39 0.04 -6.17 -1.79
CA PRO A 39 -0.15 -5.08 -0.85
C PRO A 39 -0.51 -5.53 0.58
N ILE A 40 -1.13 -6.71 0.74
CA ILE A 40 -1.47 -7.28 2.06
C ILE A 40 -0.21 -7.82 2.73
N GLU A 41 0.64 -8.52 1.97
CA GLU A 41 1.96 -8.94 2.47
C GLU A 41 2.83 -7.74 2.85
N CYS A 42 2.82 -6.68 2.03
CA CYS A 42 3.53 -5.44 2.34
C CYS A 42 3.01 -4.80 3.64
N ALA A 43 1.70 -4.76 3.85
CA ALA A 43 1.11 -4.24 5.08
C ALA A 43 1.47 -5.09 6.31
N ALA A 44 1.48 -6.43 6.17
CA ALA A 44 1.90 -7.33 7.24
C ALA A 44 3.37 -7.09 7.64
N LEU A 45 4.27 -6.94 6.66
CA LEU A 45 5.68 -6.60 6.90
C LEU A 45 5.86 -5.25 7.62
N HIS A 46 5.01 -4.27 7.36
CA HIS A 46 5.01 -3.00 8.09
C HIS A 46 4.59 -3.20 9.54
N ALA A 47 3.54 -3.98 9.78
CA ALA A 47 3.05 -4.31 11.12
C ALA A 47 4.11 -5.04 11.95
N GLU A 48 4.76 -6.06 11.39
CA GLU A 48 5.86 -6.80 12.03
C GLU A 48 7.02 -5.88 12.45
N ARG A 49 7.26 -4.80 11.70
CA ARG A 49 8.34 -3.83 11.95
C ARG A 49 7.91 -2.65 12.83
N SER A 50 6.68 -2.67 13.34
CA SER A 50 6.06 -1.58 14.09
C SER A 50 6.07 -0.25 13.32
N ILE A 51 5.72 -0.32 12.04
CA ILE A 51 5.57 0.85 11.16
C ILE A 51 4.09 1.05 10.88
N THR A 52 3.56 2.21 11.26
CA THR A 52 2.18 2.57 10.89
C THR A 52 2.17 3.11 9.47
N LEU A 53 1.37 2.48 8.60
CA LEU A 53 1.17 2.92 7.22
C LEU A 53 -0.12 3.76 7.13
N TYR A 54 0.01 4.99 6.63
CA TYR A 54 -1.14 5.81 6.22
C TYR A 54 -1.15 5.96 4.70
N THR A 55 -2.28 5.67 4.08
CA THR A 55 -2.49 5.86 2.65
C THR A 55 -3.29 7.14 2.42
N ILE A 56 -2.74 8.03 1.59
CA ILE A 56 -3.34 9.27 1.14
C ILE A 56 -3.65 9.08 -0.34
N GLY A 57 -4.91 8.74 -0.62
CA GLY A 57 -5.42 8.59 -1.97
C GLY A 57 -6.01 9.90 -2.49
N CYS A 58 -5.81 10.19 -3.78
CA CYS A 58 -6.64 11.17 -4.47
C CYS A 58 -8.00 10.52 -4.78
N GLU A 59 -9.10 11.09 -4.27
CA GLU A 59 -10.42 10.76 -4.83
C GLU A 59 -10.55 11.45 -6.20
N PRO A 60 -11.09 10.79 -7.24
CA PRO A 60 -11.49 11.50 -8.45
C PRO A 60 -12.43 12.66 -8.12
N THR A 61 -12.25 13.79 -8.80
CA THR A 61 -13.18 14.91 -8.67
C THR A 61 -14.55 14.46 -9.19
N ALA A 62 -15.54 14.43 -8.30
CA ALA A 62 -16.94 14.17 -8.64
C ALA A 62 -17.45 15.08 -9.78
#